data_AF-A0A915AA78-F1
#
_entry.id   AF-A0A915AA78-F1
#
_cell.length_a   1.000
_cell.length_b   1.000
_cell.length_c   1.000
_cell.angle_alpha   90.00
_cell.angle_beta   90.00
_cell.angle_gamma   90.00
#
_symmetry.space_group_name_H-M   'P 1'
#
loop_
_entity.id
_entity.type
_entity.pdbx_description
1 polymer ?
#
loop_
_entity_poly.entity_id
_entity_poly.type
_entity_poly.pdbx_seq_one_letter_code
_entity_poly.pdbx_strand_id
1 'polypeptide(L)'
;MMYEDGETPQKIRFADYAKWKKTVNVQLGKTDDSAEIGPATSKFREHLAQWKLNKRGVEGETIVHLLLNREEPMCSEIARILISRYPGLANDIYLGDEMFGMLSPGFLFKSSVIMVSYL
;
A
#
# COMPACT_ATOMS: atom_id res chain seq x y z
N MET A 1 -8.26 11.56 -1.34
CA MET A 1 -7.12 10.65 -1.64
C MET A 1 -7.37 9.24 -1.11
N MET A 2 -7.99 9.13 0.05
CA MET A 2 -8.46 7.87 0.63
C MET A 2 -9.86 7.47 0.14
N TYR A 3 -10.22 6.20 0.29
CA TYR A 3 -11.62 5.71 0.18
C TYR A 3 -12.46 6.25 1.34
N GLU A 4 -13.75 6.51 1.10
CA GLU A 4 -14.70 7.05 2.09
C GLU A 4 -14.09 8.13 3.00
N ASP A 5 -13.32 9.04 2.42
CA ASP A 5 -12.60 10.13 3.11
C ASP A 5 -11.79 9.74 4.36
N GLY A 6 -11.35 8.47 4.45
CA GLY A 6 -10.57 7.96 5.56
C GLY A 6 -11.39 7.29 6.67
N GLU A 7 -12.72 7.20 6.54
CA GLU A 7 -13.60 6.61 7.54
C GLU A 7 -13.53 5.07 7.52
N THR A 8 -13.63 4.47 6.34
CA THR A 8 -13.61 3.01 6.20
C THR A 8 -12.69 2.55 5.07
N PRO A 9 -11.92 1.46 5.27
CA PRO A 9 -11.08 0.91 4.22
C PRO A 9 -11.93 0.12 3.21
N GLN A 10 -11.49 0.10 1.96
CA GLN A 10 -12.12 -0.68 0.90
C GLN A 10 -11.45 -2.04 0.75
N LYS A 11 -12.26 -3.10 0.56
CA LYS A 11 -11.75 -4.42 0.15
C LYS A 11 -11.28 -4.37 -1.30
N ILE A 12 -9.98 -4.52 -1.51
CA ILE A 12 -9.37 -4.56 -2.83
C ILE A 12 -9.49 -5.97 -3.39
N ARG A 13 -10.14 -6.08 -4.55
CA ARG A 13 -10.31 -7.33 -5.28
C ARG A 13 -9.26 -7.44 -6.38
N PHE A 14 -9.10 -8.65 -6.91
CA PHE A 14 -8.17 -8.89 -8.01
C PHE A 14 -8.46 -8.01 -9.24
N ALA A 15 -9.73 -7.79 -9.56
CA ALA A 15 -10.13 -6.93 -10.68
C ALA A 15 -9.64 -5.48 -10.50
N ASP A 16 -9.67 -4.95 -9.28
CA ASP A 16 -9.20 -3.60 -8.97
C ASP A 16 -7.68 -3.51 -9.14
N TYR A 17 -6.96 -4.52 -8.64
CA TYR A 17 -5.51 -4.64 -8.79
C TYR A 17 -5.10 -4.77 -10.26
N ALA A 18 -5.73 -5.66 -11.02
CA ALA A 18 -5.42 -5.86 -12.44
C ALA A 18 -5.63 -4.57 -13.25
N LYS A 19 -6.71 -3.82 -12.96
CA LYS A 19 -6.97 -2.51 -13.58
C LYS A 19 -5.89 -1.48 -13.24
N TRP A 20 -5.50 -1.40 -11.97
CA TRP A 20 -4.43 -0.51 -11.53
C TRP A 20 -3.10 -0.88 -12.20
N LYS A 21 -2.70 -2.16 -12.16
CA LYS A 21 -1.44 -2.65 -12.74
C LYS A 21 -1.36 -2.41 -14.24
N LYS A 22 -2.46 -2.61 -14.98
CA LYS A 22 -2.54 -2.27 -16.41
C LYS A 22 -2.32 -0.77 -16.65
N THR A 23 -2.93 0.08 -15.82
CA THR A 23 -2.74 1.54 -15.90
C THR A 23 -1.28 1.93 -15.67
N VAL A 24 -0.63 1.33 -14.68
CA VAL A 24 0.79 1.56 -14.37
C VAL A 24 1.69 1.09 -15.52
N ASN A 25 1.47 -0.10 -16.08
CA ASN A 25 2.27 -0.62 -17.19
C ASN A 25 2.20 0.30 -18.42
N VAL A 26 1.01 0.84 -18.72
CA VAL A 26 0.84 1.83 -19.80
C VAL A 26 1.63 3.11 -19.51
N GLN A 27 1.60 3.63 -18.28
CA GLN A 27 2.37 4.81 -17.89
C GLN A 27 3.89 4.61 -17.99
N LEU A 28 4.36 3.37 -17.79
CA LEU A 28 5.77 3.00 -17.91
C LEU A 28 6.20 2.67 -19.35
N GLY A 29 5.31 2.74 -20.34
CA GLY A 29 5.61 2.36 -21.72
C GLY A 29 5.84 0.85 -21.90
N LYS A 30 5.43 0.03 -20.93
CA LYS A 30 5.49 -1.44 -21.00
C LYS A 30 4.25 -1.94 -21.75
N THR A 31 4.28 -1.86 -23.08
CA THR A 31 3.16 -2.27 -23.95
C THR A 31 3.22 -3.73 -24.40
N ASP A 32 4.36 -4.40 -24.27
CA ASP A 32 4.65 -5.55 -25.15
C ASP A 32 4.59 -6.94 -24.55
N ASP A 33 4.40 -7.12 -23.24
CA ASP A 33 4.18 -8.46 -22.69
C ASP A 33 2.78 -8.59 -22.13
N SER A 34 1.95 -9.24 -22.93
CA SER A 34 0.69 -9.86 -22.52
C SER A 34 0.96 -11.04 -21.58
N ALA A 35 1.74 -10.83 -20.52
CA ALA A 35 1.66 -11.66 -19.34
C ALA A 35 0.27 -11.38 -18.78
N GLU A 36 -0.70 -12.22 -19.13
CA GLU A 36 -1.98 -12.22 -18.45
C GLU A 36 -1.68 -12.33 -16.96
N ILE A 37 -1.84 -11.20 -16.26
CA ILE A 37 -1.87 -11.18 -14.81
C ILE A 37 -3.16 -11.93 -14.49
N GLY A 38 -3.03 -13.23 -14.36
CA GLY A 38 -4.05 -14.13 -13.90
C GLY A 38 -3.95 -14.25 -12.39
N PRO A 39 -5.05 -14.58 -11.70
CA PRO A 39 -5.02 -14.81 -10.26
C PRO A 39 -4.05 -15.94 -9.86
N ALA A 40 -3.75 -16.85 -10.78
CA ALA A 40 -2.82 -17.96 -10.58
C ALA A 40 -1.33 -17.57 -10.73
N THR A 41 -1.01 -16.50 -11.46
CA THR A 41 0.37 -16.04 -11.71
C THR A 41 0.74 -14.84 -10.84
N SER A 42 -0.24 -14.09 -10.35
CA SER A 42 -0.02 -13.00 -9.42
C SER A 42 0.11 -13.50 -7.98
N LYS A 43 0.97 -12.87 -7.19
CA LYS A 43 0.99 -13.07 -5.73
C LYS A 43 -0.21 -12.44 -5.01
N PHE A 44 -1.16 -11.85 -5.77
CA PHE A 44 -2.24 -11.03 -5.24
C PHE A 44 -3.10 -11.75 -4.21
N ARG A 45 -3.34 -11.08 -3.08
CA ARG A 45 -4.32 -11.49 -2.07
C ARG A 45 -5.28 -10.33 -1.82
N GLU A 46 -6.56 -10.65 -1.71
CA GLU A 46 -7.55 -9.68 -1.31
C GLU A 46 -7.19 -9.13 0.09
N HIS A 47 -7.23 -7.82 0.24
CA HIS A 47 -6.89 -7.13 1.47
C HIS A 47 -7.71 -5.84 1.58
N LEU A 48 -7.76 -5.28 2.79
CA LEU A 48 -8.31 -3.97 3.00
C LEU A 48 -7.27 -2.92 2.65
N ALA A 49 -7.68 -1.81 2.03
CA ALA A 49 -6.82 -0.67 1.77
C ALA A 49 -7.60 0.62 1.99
N GLN A 50 -6.96 1.62 2.58
CA GLN A 50 -7.55 2.95 2.78
C GLN A 50 -7.15 3.91 1.67
N TRP A 51 -5.93 3.80 1.14
CA TRP A 51 -5.46 4.66 0.06
C TRP A 51 -5.98 4.19 -1.31
N LYS A 52 -6.57 5.12 -2.08
CA LYS A 52 -7.10 4.81 -3.41
C LYS A 52 -6.01 4.30 -4.35
N LEU A 53 -6.27 3.20 -5.05
CA LEU A 53 -5.29 2.57 -5.94
C LEU A 53 -4.78 3.54 -7.02
N ASN A 54 -5.68 4.32 -7.63
CA ASN A 54 -5.32 5.33 -8.64
C ASN A 54 -4.58 6.57 -8.08
N LYS A 55 -4.31 6.60 -6.77
CA LYS A 55 -3.51 7.63 -6.09
C LYS A 55 -2.22 7.05 -5.49
N ARG A 56 -1.89 5.79 -5.77
CA ARG A 56 -0.64 5.15 -5.35
C ARG A 56 0.49 5.45 -6.34
N GLY A 57 1.72 5.30 -5.89
CA GLY A 57 2.89 5.34 -6.77
C GLY A 57 2.97 4.10 -7.67
N VAL A 58 4.02 4.05 -8.50
CA VAL A 58 4.23 3.01 -9.51
C VAL A 58 4.36 1.62 -8.87
N GLU A 59 5.00 1.53 -7.70
CA GLU A 59 5.16 0.27 -6.95
C GLU A 59 3.98 0.01 -5.98
N GLY A 60 2.91 0.79 -6.08
CA GLY A 60 1.76 0.70 -5.19
C GLY A 60 1.99 1.34 -3.82
N GLU A 61 3.05 2.14 -3.68
CA GLU A 61 3.39 2.85 -2.45
C GLU A 61 2.37 3.95 -2.10
N THR A 62 2.27 4.25 -0.80
CA THR A 62 1.41 5.29 -0.21
C THR A 62 2.29 6.30 0.50
N ILE A 63 1.71 7.42 0.94
CA ILE A 63 2.48 8.40 1.71
C ILE A 63 3.07 7.82 3.00
N VAL A 64 2.37 6.89 3.66
CA VAL A 64 2.86 6.22 4.87
C VAL A 64 4.07 5.34 4.55
N HIS A 65 4.03 4.61 3.43
CA HIS A 65 5.17 3.84 2.95
C HIS A 65 6.41 4.72 2.75
N LEU A 66 6.25 5.85 2.05
CA LEU A 66 7.33 6.79 1.78
C LEU A 66 7.92 7.39 3.07
N LEU A 67 7.07 7.78 4.02
CA LEU A 67 7.50 8.34 5.31
C LEU A 67 8.29 7.33 6.13
N LEU A 68 7.82 6.09 6.21
CA LEU A 68 8.50 5.05 7.00
C LEU A 68 9.82 4.61 6.36
N ASN A 69 9.95 4.69 5.02
CA ASN A 69 11.18 4.34 4.30
C ASN A 69 12.30 5.38 4.47
N ARG A 70 11.99 6.61 4.92
CA ARG A 70 13.00 7.66 5.14
C ARG A 70 13.81 7.48 6.41
N GLU A 71 13.33 6.65 7.35
CA GLU A 71 13.97 6.39 8.65
C GLU A 71 14.23 7.63 9.54
N GLU A 72 13.74 8.80 9.15
CA GLU A 72 13.87 10.02 9.95
C GLU A 72 12.83 10.05 11.10
N PRO A 73 13.21 10.59 12.28
CA PRO A 73 12.29 10.72 13.42
C PRO A 73 11.03 11.52 13.08
N MET A 74 11.19 12.63 12.34
CA MET A 74 10.08 13.48 11.92
C MET A 74 9.10 12.74 11.00
N CYS A 75 9.61 11.98 10.02
CA CYS A 75 8.76 11.18 9.14
C CYS A 75 8.01 10.08 9.91
N SER A 76 8.66 9.47 10.89
CA SER A 76 8.03 8.47 11.76
C SER A 76 6.88 9.06 12.58
N GLU A 77 7.07 10.27 13.12
CA GLU A 77 6.04 10.97 13.88
C GLU A 77 4.86 11.39 13.01
N ILE A 78 5.12 11.87 11.79
CA ILE A 78 4.06 12.20 10.82
C ILE A 78 3.27 10.92 10.45
N ALA A 79 3.96 9.81 10.19
CA ALA A 79 3.31 8.53 9.89
C ALA A 79 2.42 8.06 11.06
N ARG A 80 2.90 8.22 12.31
CA ARG A 80 2.15 7.91 13.52
C ARG A 80 0.87 8.75 13.60
N ILE A 81 0.96 10.07 13.40
CA ILE A 81 -0.20 10.98 13.43
C ILE A 81 -1.22 10.58 12.35
N LEU A 82 -0.76 10.27 11.14
CA LEU A 82 -1.65 9.86 10.04
C LEU A 82 -2.41 8.56 10.36
N ILE A 83 -1.72 7.54 10.90
CA ILE A 83 -2.34 6.28 11.27
C ILE A 83 -3.30 6.47 12.46
N SER A 84 -2.94 7.27 13.45
CA SER A 84 -3.84 7.59 14.57
C SER A 84 -5.10 8.31 14.10
N ARG A 85 -5.01 9.18 13.09
CA ARG A 85 -6.17 9.91 12.54
C ARG A 85 -7.01 9.07 11.58
N TYR A 86 -6.37 8.18 10.83
CA TYR A 86 -6.98 7.32 9.81
C TYR A 86 -6.47 5.88 9.98
N PRO A 87 -7.02 5.11 10.92
CA PRO A 87 -6.52 3.77 11.26
C PRO A 87 -6.50 2.80 10.08
N GLY A 88 -7.38 3.01 9.10
CA GLY A 88 -7.42 2.20 7.89
C GLY A 88 -6.12 2.21 7.08
N LEU A 89 -5.29 3.25 7.18
CA LEU A 89 -4.00 3.36 6.51
C LEU A 89 -3.02 2.25 6.92
N ALA A 90 -3.18 1.67 8.11
CA ALA A 90 -2.36 0.55 8.56
C ALA A 90 -2.59 -0.75 7.75
N ASN A 91 -3.70 -0.82 6.99
CA ASN A 91 -3.99 -1.96 6.11
C ASN A 91 -3.33 -1.82 4.73
N ASP A 92 -2.81 -0.64 4.37
CA ASP A 92 -2.21 -0.43 3.06
C ASP A 92 -0.89 -1.21 2.94
N ILE A 93 -0.78 -2.05 1.91
CA ILE A 93 0.43 -2.82 1.58
C ILE A 93 1.03 -2.36 0.24
N TYR A 94 2.29 -2.71 -0.03
CA TYR A 94 2.90 -2.57 -1.36
C TYR A 94 2.27 -3.54 -2.37
N LEU A 95 2.15 -3.10 -3.62
CA LEU A 95 1.49 -3.85 -4.71
C LEU A 95 2.44 -4.21 -5.87
N GLY A 96 3.67 -3.70 -5.87
CA GLY A 96 4.73 -4.04 -6.83
C GLY A 96 5.19 -5.50 -6.69
N ASP A 97 5.70 -6.08 -7.77
CA ASP A 97 5.96 -7.53 -7.86
C ASP A 97 7.12 -8.01 -6.96
N GLU A 98 8.06 -7.10 -6.69
CA GLU A 98 9.23 -7.34 -5.84
C GLU A 98 8.91 -7.20 -4.34
N MET A 99 7.99 -6.29 -3.99
CA MET A 99 7.62 -5.96 -2.60
C MET A 99 6.20 -6.42 -2.23
N PHE A 100 5.59 -7.28 -3.06
CA PHE A 100 4.19 -7.68 -2.91
C PHE A 100 3.93 -8.29 -1.53
N GLY A 101 3.05 -7.65 -0.75
CA GLY A 101 2.66 -8.13 0.59
C GLY A 101 3.64 -7.79 1.71
N MET A 102 4.75 -7.09 1.42
CA MET A 102 5.56 -6.51 2.48
C MET A 102 4.81 -5.33 3.09
N LEU A 103 4.59 -5.38 4.41
CA LEU A 103 4.49 -4.17 5.21
C LEU A 103 5.85 -3.47 5.13
N SER A 104 5.91 -2.13 5.19
CA SER A 104 7.21 -1.45 5.05
C SER A 104 8.25 -2.06 6.00
N PRO A 105 9.52 -2.24 5.60
CA PRO A 105 10.54 -2.86 6.46
C PRO A 105 10.66 -2.16 7.83
N GLY A 106 10.41 -0.85 7.88
CA GLY A 106 10.33 -0.08 9.12
C GLY A 106 9.07 -0.34 9.97
N PHE A 107 7.99 -0.86 9.39
CA PHE A 107 6.77 -1.21 10.12
C PHE A 107 6.98 -2.42 11.02
N LEU A 108 7.69 -3.48 10.61
CA LEU A 108 7.94 -4.63 11.49
C LEU A 108 8.95 -4.31 12.61
N PHE A 109 9.98 -3.50 12.34
CA PHE A 109 10.96 -3.11 13.36
C PHE A 109 10.40 -2.08 14.36
N LYS A 110 9.44 -1.23 13.93
CA LYS A 110 8.78 -0.24 14.80
C LYS A 110 7.42 -0.69 15.33
N SER A 111 6.81 -1.76 14.82
CA SER A 111 5.56 -2.33 15.35
C SER A 111 5.77 -2.96 16.73
N SER A 112 6.97 -3.45 17.05
CA SER A 112 7.34 -3.80 18.43
C SER A 112 7.35 -2.60 19.39
N VAL A 113 7.36 -1.36 18.89
CA VAL A 113 7.26 -0.13 19.70
C VAL A 113 5.86 0.47 19.65
N ILE A 114 5.16 0.35 18.50
CA ILE A 114 3.81 0.88 18.32
C ILE A 114 2.73 -0.03 18.94
N MET A 115 2.88 -1.37 18.91
CA MET A 115 1.93 -2.30 19.55
C MET A 115 2.07 -2.35 21.09
N VAL A 116 3.25 -2.00 21.63
CA VAL A 116 3.48 -1.99 23.10
C VAL A 116 2.93 -0.72 23.75
N SER A 117 2.52 0.29 22.97
CA SER A 117 1.90 1.52 23.50
C SER A 117 0.35 1.48 23.50
N TYR A 118 -0.26 0.35 23.16
CA TYR A 118 -1.72 0.12 23.20
C TYR A 118 -2.10 -1.08 24.10
N LEU A 119 -1.28 -1.38 25.13
CA LEU A 119 -1.64 -2.19 26.29
C LEU A 119 -1.33 -1.43 27.57
#